data_AF-A0A349UQC3-F1
#
_entry.id   AF-A0A349UQC3-F1
#
_cell.length_a   1.000
_cell.length_b   1.000
_cell.length_c   1.000
_cell.angle_alpha   90.00
_cell.angle_beta   90.00
_cell.angle_gamma   90.00
#
_symmetry.space_group_name_H-M   'P 1'
#
loop_
_entity.id
_entity.type
_entity.pdbx_description
1 polymer ?
#
loop_
_entity_poly.entity_id
_entity_poly.type
_entity_poly.pdbx_seq_one_letter_code
_entity_poly.pdbx_strand_id
1 'polypeptide(L)'
;VGRRFTIVEDKVSHDCIFLSPGAKPGGGKGCRIYSVRPTQCRTWPFWSHNLASPHSWAMANLRCPGINRGPRFATDEIESRRQATRE
;
A
#
# COMPACT_ATOMS: atom_id res chain seq x y z
N VAL A 1 5.32 -4.31 -19.38
CA VAL A 1 5.77 -4.54 -20.78
C VAL A 1 7.24 -4.15 -20.88
N GLY A 2 8.15 -5.13 -20.92
CA GLY A 2 9.61 -4.92 -21.09
C GLY A 2 10.34 -4.29 -19.89
N ARG A 3 11.68 -4.20 -19.99
CA ARG A 3 12.66 -3.65 -19.02
C ARG A 3 12.52 -2.14 -18.76
N ARG A 4 11.30 -1.62 -18.59
CA ARG A 4 11.05 -0.18 -18.46
C ARG A 4 10.96 0.20 -16.98
N PHE A 5 12.07 0.64 -16.41
CA PHE A 5 12.07 1.49 -15.22
C PHE A 5 12.20 2.93 -15.68
N THR A 6 11.20 3.76 -15.41
CA THR A 6 11.42 5.21 -15.34
C THR A 6 10.75 5.72 -14.08
N ILE A 7 11.49 5.65 -12.98
CA ILE A 7 11.26 6.59 -11.88
C ILE A 7 11.90 7.88 -12.38
N VAL A 8 11.09 8.90 -12.61
CA VAL A 8 11.62 10.24 -12.88
C VAL A 8 12.10 10.80 -11.55
N GLU A 9 13.33 11.29 -11.53
CA GLU A 9 13.99 11.80 -10.33
C GLU A 9 14.32 13.28 -10.49
N ASP A 10 14.40 13.98 -9.37
CA ASP A 10 15.04 15.30 -9.32
C ASP A 10 16.51 15.18 -9.73
N LYS A 11 16.99 16.08 -10.58
CA LYS A 11 18.35 15.97 -11.15
C LYS A 11 19.47 16.26 -10.15
N VAL A 12 19.14 16.87 -9.01
CA VAL A 12 20.12 17.28 -7.99
C VAL A 12 20.02 16.39 -6.77
N SER A 13 18.81 16.23 -6.20
CA SER A 13 18.63 15.41 -5.01
C SER A 13 18.51 13.92 -5.29
N HIS A 14 18.23 13.55 -6.55
CA HIS A 14 17.89 12.18 -6.95
C HIS A 14 16.65 11.61 -6.25
N ASP A 15 15.83 12.46 -5.64
CA ASP A 15 14.55 12.05 -5.08
C ASP A 15 13.54 11.75 -6.18
N CYS A 16 12.62 10.81 -5.94
CA CYS A 16 11.44 10.63 -6.79
C CYS A 16 10.69 11.97 -6.96
N ILE A 17 10.31 12.34 -8.19
CA ILE A 17 9.60 13.61 -8.45
C ILE A 17 8.31 13.77 -7.65
N PHE A 18 7.68 12.69 -7.17
CA PHE A 18 6.47 12.77 -6.37
C PHE A 18 6.74 12.90 -4.88
N LEU A 19 7.98 12.75 -4.42
CA LEU A 19 8.35 12.97 -3.03
C LEU A 19 8.28 14.47 -2.72
N SER A 20 7.53 14.84 -1.68
CA SER A 20 7.40 16.24 -1.26
C SER A 20 7.42 16.34 0.27
N PRO A 21 8.07 17.37 0.81
CA PRO A 21 7.81 17.82 2.18
C PRO A 21 6.32 18.12 2.37
N GLY A 22 5.81 17.92 3.58
CA GLY A 22 4.41 18.21 3.93
C GLY A 22 3.34 17.31 3.31
N ALA A 23 3.71 16.35 2.46
CA ALA A 23 2.72 15.45 1.83
C ALA A 23 2.14 14.39 2.79
N LYS A 24 2.80 14.13 3.93
CA LYS A 24 2.20 13.32 5.00
C LYS A 24 1.38 14.20 5.96
N PRO A 25 0.27 13.68 6.50
CA PRO A 25 -0.35 14.26 7.69
C PRO A 25 0.71 14.43 8.79
N GLY A 26 0.78 15.61 9.41
CA GLY A 26 1.80 15.94 10.41
C GLY A 26 3.10 16.55 9.85
N GLY A 27 3.15 16.96 8.58
CA GLY A 27 4.23 17.80 8.03
C GLY A 27 5.46 17.05 7.49
N GLY A 28 5.48 15.71 7.57
CA GLY A 28 6.61 14.90 7.08
C GLY A 28 6.68 14.77 5.54
N LYS A 29 7.83 14.31 5.04
CA LYS A 29 8.01 13.94 3.62
C LYS A 29 7.07 12.78 3.24
N GLY A 30 6.42 12.88 2.09
CA GLY A 30 5.48 11.87 1.58
C GLY A 30 5.32 11.90 0.06
N CYS A 31 4.58 10.94 -0.47
CA CYS A 31 4.26 10.89 -1.89
C CYS A 31 3.05 11.80 -2.18
N ARG A 32 3.20 12.80 -3.06
CA ARG A 32 2.13 13.74 -3.44
C ARG A 32 0.95 13.07 -4.13
N ILE A 33 1.20 11.95 -4.81
CA ILE A 33 0.17 11.19 -5.54
C ILE A 33 -0.30 9.96 -4.75
N TYR A 34 -0.09 9.93 -3.43
CA TYR A 34 -0.47 8.77 -2.62
C TYR A 34 -1.97 8.44 -2.68
N SER A 35 -2.82 9.45 -2.89
CA SER A 35 -4.28 9.32 -3.00
C SER A 35 -4.74 8.53 -4.22
N VAL A 36 -3.98 8.55 -5.33
CA VAL A 36 -4.34 7.85 -6.58
C VAL A 36 -3.80 6.42 -6.65
N ARG A 37 -3.29 5.90 -5.53
CA ARG A 37 -2.80 4.51 -5.46
C ARG A 37 -3.93 3.54 -5.88
N PRO A 38 -3.61 2.51 -6.68
CA PRO A 38 -4.63 1.63 -7.25
C PRO A 38 -5.40 0.91 -6.14
N THR A 39 -6.61 0.46 -6.44
CA THR A 39 -7.48 -0.19 -5.44
C THR A 39 -6.78 -1.38 -4.76
N GLN A 40 -6.02 -2.17 -5.52
CA GLN A 40 -5.19 -3.25 -4.99
C GLN A 40 -4.26 -2.78 -3.85
N CYS A 41 -3.55 -1.65 -4.01
CA CYS A 41 -2.71 -1.09 -2.95
C CYS A 41 -3.52 -0.45 -1.82
N ARG A 42 -4.80 -0.10 -2.04
CA ARG A 42 -5.69 0.43 -1.00
C ARG A 42 -6.24 -0.65 -0.08
N THR A 43 -6.43 -1.84 -0.62
CA THR A 43 -7.10 -2.94 0.06
C THR A 43 -6.14 -3.94 0.70
N TRP A 44 -4.84 -3.89 0.40
CA TRP A 44 -3.82 -4.64 1.15
C TRP A 44 -3.92 -4.31 2.66
N PRO A 45 -3.88 -5.30 3.57
CA PRO A 45 -3.59 -6.73 3.35
C PRO A 45 -4.81 -7.62 3.13
N PHE A 46 -6.02 -7.09 3.01
CA PHE A 46 -7.28 -7.84 3.00
C PHE A 46 -7.64 -8.47 1.65
N TRP A 47 -6.63 -8.84 0.86
CA TRP A 47 -6.83 -9.59 -0.37
C TRP A 47 -7.36 -10.99 -0.05
N SER A 48 -8.15 -11.57 -0.95
CA SER A 48 -8.87 -12.83 -0.72
C SER A 48 -7.92 -13.98 -0.37
N HIS A 49 -6.78 -14.06 -1.04
CA HIS A 49 -5.79 -15.12 -0.76
C HIS A 49 -5.09 -14.97 0.58
N ASN A 50 -4.90 -13.74 1.08
CA ASN A 50 -4.35 -13.52 2.43
C ASN A 50 -5.36 -13.94 3.52
N LEU A 51 -6.65 -13.76 3.25
CA LEU A 51 -7.74 -14.11 4.16
C LEU A 51 -8.17 -15.58 4.08
N ALA A 52 -7.60 -16.36 3.16
CA ALA A 52 -8.01 -17.76 2.93
C ALA A 52 -7.77 -18.69 4.13
N SER A 53 -6.74 -18.41 4.94
CA SER A 53 -6.43 -19.19 6.15
C SER A 53 -5.53 -18.42 7.10
N PRO A 54 -5.45 -18.82 8.40
CA PRO A 54 -4.46 -18.26 9.32
C PRO A 54 -3.01 -18.40 8.83
N HIS A 55 -2.70 -19.49 8.12
CA HIS A 55 -1.39 -19.70 7.51
C HIS A 55 -1.12 -18.68 6.40
N SER A 56 -2.08 -18.43 5.52
CA SER A 56 -1.96 -17.43 4.45
C SER A 56 -1.73 -16.03 5.02
N TRP A 57 -2.43 -15.66 6.08
CA TRP A 57 -2.24 -14.40 6.78
C TRP A 57 -0.83 -14.29 7.39
N ALA A 58 -0.35 -15.36 8.02
CA ALA A 58 1.02 -15.41 8.55
C ALA A 58 2.07 -15.25 7.44
N MET A 59 1.88 -15.88 6.28
CA MET A 59 2.77 -15.73 5.13
C MET A 59 2.76 -14.30 4.56
N ALA A 60 1.60 -13.64 4.53
CA ALA A 60 1.51 -12.24 4.14
C ALA A 60 2.26 -11.31 5.12
N ASN A 61 2.16 -11.59 6.42
CA ASN A 61 2.86 -10.84 7.48
C ASN A 61 4.39 -10.91 7.34
N LEU A 62 4.95 -12.01 6.81
CA LEU A 62 6.38 -12.09 6.50
C LEU A 62 6.81 -11.10 5.41
N ARG A 63 5.90 -10.73 4.51
CA ARG A 63 6.17 -9.80 3.40
C ARG A 63 5.90 -8.35 3.75
N CYS A 64 4.98 -8.09 4.68
CA CYS A 64 4.58 -6.74 5.07
C CYS A 64 4.63 -6.57 6.59
N PRO A 65 5.62 -5.85 7.14
CA PRO A 65 5.78 -5.68 8.58
C PRO A 65 4.67 -4.83 9.23
N GLY A 66 3.78 -4.21 8.43
CA GLY A 66 2.63 -3.46 8.92
C GLY A 66 1.45 -4.34 9.34
N ILE A 67 1.43 -5.61 8.92
CA ILE A 67 0.38 -6.54 9.34
C ILE A 67 0.50 -6.77 10.86
N ASN A 68 -0.65 -6.82 11.54
CA ASN A 68 -0.78 -6.90 13.00
C ASN A 68 -0.21 -5.69 13.79
N ARG A 69 0.16 -4.58 13.12
CA ARG A 69 0.65 -3.35 13.77
C ARG A 69 -0.23 -2.11 13.50
N GLY A 70 -1.31 -2.29 12.74
CA GLY A 70 -2.24 -1.24 12.34
C GLY A 70 -3.47 -1.11 13.25
N PRO A 71 -4.41 -0.23 12.88
CA PRO A 71 -5.70 -0.15 13.55
C PRO A 71 -6.49 -1.46 13.43
N ARG A 72 -7.43 -1.67 14.35
CA ARG A 72 -8.39 -2.77 14.25
C ARG A 72 -9.48 -2.39 13.26
N PHE A 73 -9.86 -3.34 12.42
CA PHE A 73 -10.93 -3.20 11.44
C PHE A 73 -12.09 -4.10 11.84
N ALA A 74 -13.31 -3.62 11.64
CA ALA A 74 -14.49 -4.46 11.81
C ALA A 74 -14.62 -5.44 10.62
N THR A 75 -15.33 -6.54 10.82
CA THR A 75 -15.42 -7.63 9.83
C THR A 75 -16.09 -7.20 8.53
N ASP A 76 -17.10 -6.33 8.60
CA ASP A 76 -17.76 -5.69 7.47
C ASP A 76 -16.82 -4.78 6.68
N GLU A 77 -15.97 -4.03 7.39
CA GLU A 77 -14.94 -3.17 6.81
C GLU A 77 -13.87 -3.96 6.04
N ILE A 78 -13.52 -5.14 6.56
CA ILE A 78 -12.57 -6.06 5.93
C ILE A 78 -13.19 -6.64 4.65
N GLU A 79 -14.45 -7.10 4.73
CA GLU A 79 -15.13 -7.70 3.58
C GLU A 79 -15.37 -6.67 2.45
N SER A 80 -15.74 -5.43 2.79
CA SER A 80 -15.85 -4.34 1.81
C SER A 80 -14.54 -4.08 1.05
N ARG A 81 -13.40 -4.08 1.76
CA ARG A 81 -12.08 -3.93 1.13
C ARG A 81 -11.71 -5.13 0.26
N ARG A 82 -12.01 -6.34 0.74
CA ARG A 82 -11.79 -7.56 -0.04
C ARG A 82 -12.55 -7.51 -1.37
N GLN A 83 -13.84 -7.19 -1.33
CA GLN A 83 -14.70 -7.09 -2.53
C GLN A 83 -14.28 -5.97 -3.49
N ALA A 84 -13.75 -4.85 -2.97
CA ALA A 84 -13.23 -3.77 -3.81
C ALA A 84 -11.96 -4.18 -4.59
N THR A 85 -11.23 -5.20 -4.13
CA THR A 85 -10.04 -5.70 -4.82
C THR A 85 -10.47 -6.50 -6.05
N ARG A 86 -10.17 -5.98 -7.24
CA ARG A 86 -10.23 -6.76 -8.49
C ARG A 86 -8.91 -7.50 -8.62
N GLU A 87 -8.91 -8.78 -8.26
CA GLU A 87 -7.76 -9.70 -8.37
C GLU A 87 -7.69 -10.33 -9.76
#